data_AF-A0A521Y6F6-F1
#
_entry.id   AF-A0A521Y6F6-F1
#
_cell.length_a   1.000
_cell.length_b   1.000
_cell.length_c   1.000
_cell.angle_alpha   90.00
_cell.angle_beta   90.00
_cell.angle_gamma   90.00
#
_symmetry.space_group_name_H-M   'P 1'
#
loop_
_entity.id
_entity.type
_entity.pdbx_description
1 polymer ?
#
loop_
_entity_poly.entity_id
_entity_poly.type
_entity_poly.pdbx_seq_one_letter_code
_entity_poly.pdbx_strand_id
1 'polypeptide(L)'
;MPLMKFKLICLSFIYLLSINYAAAESNSQQDCANAVTTIDLHNCVADEYQRVDAELNATYAKLLKSLDPIAQQKLKIAERRWIKHRDKECLASAEDEEGGSLYPIVLDSCYIDAAEKRIKELKSQ
;
A
#
# COMPACT_ATOMS: atom_id res chain seq x y z
N MET A 1 -29.09 45.22 32.04
CA MET A 1 -29.49 46.29 31.10
C MET A 1 -28.75 47.56 31.47
N PRO A 2 -28.28 48.41 30.55
CA PRO A 2 -28.07 48.30 29.10
C PRO A 2 -26.54 48.23 28.80
N LEU A 3 -26.01 47.95 27.61
CA LEU A 3 -26.07 48.77 26.40
C LEU A 3 -25.82 47.92 25.15
N MET A 4 -26.79 47.97 24.25
CA MET A 4 -26.59 47.86 22.80
C MET A 4 -25.67 49.00 22.33
N LYS A 5 -24.85 48.77 21.29
CA LYS A 5 -25.14 49.19 19.90
C LYS A 5 -23.94 48.96 18.98
N PHE A 6 -24.25 48.24 17.90
CA PHE A 6 -23.48 48.08 16.66
C PHE A 6 -22.90 49.40 16.14
N LYS A 7 -21.64 49.36 15.71
CA LYS A 7 -21.13 50.24 14.66
C LYS A 7 -20.42 49.38 13.61
N LEU A 8 -21.05 49.28 12.44
CA LEU A 8 -20.51 48.69 11.21
C LEU A 8 -19.26 49.47 10.76
N ILE A 9 -18.10 48.82 10.72
CA ILE A 9 -16.91 49.14 9.89
C ILE A 9 -16.08 47.83 9.89
N CYS A 10 -15.78 47.07 8.83
CA CYS A 10 -15.89 47.16 7.38
C CYS A 10 -16.28 45.78 6.82
N LEU A 11 -17.10 45.79 5.78
CA LEU A 11 -17.24 44.68 4.82
C LEU A 11 -15.91 44.46 4.07
N SER A 12 -15.72 43.25 3.53
CA SER A 12 -14.54 42.72 2.79
C SER A 12 -13.39 42.28 3.72
N PHE A 13 -13.12 40.99 3.95
CA PHE A 13 -12.83 39.92 2.98
C PHE A 13 -13.32 38.57 3.55
N ILE A 14 -14.55 38.19 3.21
CA ILE A 14 -14.93 36.78 3.13
C ILE A 14 -15.20 36.56 1.64
N TYR A 15 -14.26 35.95 0.92
CA TYR A 15 -14.57 34.94 -0.10
C TYR A 15 -13.27 34.37 -0.72
N LEU A 16 -13.24 33.03 -0.77
CA LEU A 16 -12.57 32.16 -1.75
C LEU A 16 -11.05 31.97 -1.67
N LEU A 17 -10.65 30.87 -1.02
CA LEU A 17 -9.93 29.80 -1.73
C LEU A 17 -9.95 28.52 -0.87
N SER A 18 -11.13 27.96 -0.66
CA SER A 18 -11.26 26.55 -0.32
C SER A 18 -11.08 25.75 -1.62
N ILE A 19 -9.83 25.41 -1.93
CA ILE A 19 -9.54 24.43 -2.98
C ILE A 19 -10.07 23.09 -2.45
N ASN A 20 -11.28 22.72 -2.88
CA ASN A 20 -11.71 21.33 -2.80
C ASN A 20 -10.84 20.55 -3.78
N TYR A 21 -9.79 19.90 -3.27
CA TYR A 21 -9.18 18.79 -3.98
C TYR A 21 -10.22 17.67 -3.99
N ALA A 22 -11.07 17.66 -5.01
CA ALA A 22 -11.74 16.44 -5.40
C ALA A 22 -10.63 15.52 -5.92
N ALA A 23 -10.24 14.53 -5.12
CA ALA A 23 -9.51 13.39 -5.66
C ALA A 23 -10.42 12.77 -6.72
N ALA A 24 -9.99 12.82 -7.98
CA ALA A 24 -10.65 12.08 -9.03
C ALA A 24 -10.38 10.59 -8.75
N GLU A 25 -11.29 9.93 -8.06
CA GLU A 25 -11.31 8.46 -8.00
C GLU A 25 -11.74 7.97 -9.39
N SER A 26 -10.78 7.68 -10.26
CA SER A 26 -11.05 6.91 -11.48
C SER A 26 -11.31 5.47 -11.07
N ASN A 27 -12.53 5.18 -10.62
CA ASN A 27 -13.02 3.81 -10.51
C ASN A 27 -13.34 3.29 -11.93
N SER A 28 -12.32 3.20 -12.78
CA SER A 28 -12.34 2.22 -13.85
C SER A 28 -11.87 0.93 -13.21
N GLN A 29 -12.78 -0.03 -13.04
CA GLN A 29 -12.40 -1.39 -12.73
C GLN A 29 -11.36 -1.83 -13.76
N GLN A 30 -10.08 -1.86 -13.38
CA GLN A 30 -9.01 -2.08 -14.33
C GLN A 30 -9.11 -3.53 -14.83
N ASP A 31 -9.27 -3.69 -16.14
CA ASP A 31 -9.46 -5.01 -16.75
C ASP A 31 -8.11 -5.71 -16.93
N CYS A 32 -7.60 -6.25 -15.83
CA CYS A 32 -6.32 -6.94 -15.81
C CYS A 32 -6.30 -8.22 -16.65
N ALA A 33 -7.46 -8.75 -17.01
CA ALA A 33 -7.54 -9.89 -17.92
C ALA A 33 -7.23 -9.50 -19.38
N ASN A 34 -7.41 -8.23 -19.73
CA ASN A 34 -7.18 -7.70 -21.08
C ASN A 34 -6.15 -6.56 -21.10
N ALA A 35 -5.21 -6.53 -20.15
CA ALA A 35 -4.14 -5.53 -20.14
C ALA A 35 -3.27 -5.67 -21.41
N VAL A 36 -3.22 -4.63 -22.24
CA VAL A 36 -2.46 -4.62 -23.51
C VAL A 36 -1.19 -3.77 -23.39
N THR A 37 -1.23 -2.68 -22.63
CA THR A 37 -0.08 -1.79 -22.49
C THR A 37 0.74 -2.11 -21.24
N THR A 38 2.02 -1.74 -21.24
CA THR A 38 2.87 -1.85 -20.04
C THR A 38 2.33 -1.02 -18.87
N ILE A 39 1.61 0.07 -19.14
CA ILE A 39 0.98 0.89 -18.10
C ILE A 39 -0.18 0.12 -17.46
N ASP A 40 -1.06 -0.48 -18.27
CA ASP A 40 -2.17 -1.29 -17.77
C ASP A 40 -1.65 -2.48 -16.96
N LEU A 41 -0.60 -3.15 -17.45
CA LEU A 41 0.03 -4.26 -16.75
C LEU A 41 0.64 -3.79 -15.43
N HIS A 42 1.34 -2.66 -15.41
CA HIS A 42 1.93 -2.11 -14.20
C HIS A 42 0.88 -1.81 -13.13
N ASN A 43 -0.22 -1.09 -13.44
CA ASN A 43 -1.20 -0.83 -12.36
C ASN A 43 -1.92 -2.11 -11.92
N CYS A 44 -2.12 -3.10 -12.81
CA CYS A 44 -2.68 -4.39 -12.42
C CYS A 44 -1.80 -5.15 -11.42
N VAL A 45 -0.50 -5.17 -11.66
CA VAL A 45 0.46 -5.82 -10.75
C VAL A 45 0.57 -5.02 -9.45
N ALA A 46 0.55 -3.68 -9.50
CA ALA A 46 0.57 -2.84 -8.32
C ALA A 46 -0.67 -3.04 -7.43
N ASP A 47 -1.87 -3.12 -8.02
CA ASP A 47 -3.12 -3.39 -7.31
C ASP A 47 -3.10 -4.77 -6.66
N GLU A 48 -2.61 -5.79 -7.37
CA GLU A 48 -2.47 -7.13 -6.84
C GLU A 48 -1.45 -7.19 -5.70
N TYR A 49 -0.32 -6.49 -5.84
CA TYR A 49 0.67 -6.37 -4.78
C TYR A 49 0.05 -5.76 -3.51
N GLN A 50 -0.71 -4.67 -3.63
CA GLN A 50 -1.42 -4.08 -2.50
C GLN A 50 -2.41 -5.06 -1.85
N ARG A 51 -3.16 -5.81 -2.67
CA ARG A 51 -4.11 -6.81 -2.18
C ARG A 51 -3.40 -7.92 -1.38
N VAL A 52 -2.32 -8.47 -1.92
CA VAL A 52 -1.58 -9.58 -1.30
C VAL A 52 -0.80 -9.10 -0.06
N ASP A 53 -0.21 -7.90 -0.08
CA ASP A 53 0.44 -7.33 1.11
C ASP A 53 -0.56 -7.07 2.25
N ALA A 54 -1.77 -6.61 1.93
CA ALA A 54 -2.84 -6.48 2.92
C ALA A 54 -3.21 -7.85 3.53
N GLU A 55 -3.32 -8.91 2.72
CA GLU A 55 -3.56 -10.27 3.20
C GLU A 55 -2.43 -10.78 4.09
N LEU A 56 -1.17 -10.52 3.71
CA LEU A 56 0.02 -10.89 4.48
C LEU A 56 -0.02 -10.24 5.86
N ASN A 57 -0.23 -8.93 5.92
CA ASN A 57 -0.30 -8.19 7.18
C ASN A 57 -1.46 -8.64 8.07
N ALA A 58 -2.63 -8.94 7.48
CA ALA A 58 -3.77 -9.49 8.21
C ALA A 58 -3.47 -10.89 8.78
N THR A 59 -2.83 -11.76 7.97
CA THR A 59 -2.42 -13.11 8.37
C THR A 59 -1.41 -13.06 9.51
N TYR A 60 -0.38 -12.22 9.38
CA TYR A 60 0.61 -11.97 10.42
C TYR A 60 -0.04 -11.47 11.72
N ALA A 61 -0.90 -10.45 11.64
CA ALA A 61 -1.57 -9.90 12.81
C ALA A 61 -2.45 -10.93 13.53
N LYS A 62 -3.11 -11.82 12.77
CA LYS A 62 -3.90 -12.92 13.33
C LYS A 62 -3.02 -13.91 14.09
N LEU A 63 -1.94 -14.39 13.48
CA LEU A 63 -1.00 -15.31 14.14
C LEU A 63 -0.36 -14.66 15.37
N LEU A 64 0.07 -13.41 15.26
CA LEU A 64 0.71 -12.71 16.36
C LEU A 64 -0.20 -12.66 17.61
N LYS A 65 -1.51 -12.46 17.42
CA LYS A 65 -2.49 -12.41 18.52
C LYS A 65 -2.71 -13.76 19.22
N SER A 66 -2.45 -14.88 18.56
CA SER A 66 -2.63 -16.22 19.16
C SER A 66 -1.40 -16.73 19.93
N LEU A 67 -0.28 -16.02 19.85
CA LEU A 67 0.99 -16.43 20.45
C LEU A 67 1.22 -15.79 21.84
N ASP A 68 1.95 -16.51 22.70
CA ASP A 68 2.48 -15.95 23.95
C ASP A 68 3.54 -14.86 23.70
N PRO A 69 3.91 -14.03 24.70
CA PRO A 69 4.84 -12.91 24.50
C PRO A 69 6.22 -13.31 23.96
N ILE A 70 6.75 -14.47 24.34
CA ILE A 70 8.07 -14.95 23.89
C ILE A 70 7.98 -15.37 22.42
N ALA A 71 6.93 -16.11 22.05
CA ALA A 71 6.68 -16.51 20.67
C ALA A 71 6.38 -15.30 19.77
N GLN A 72 5.64 -14.30 20.24
CA GLN A 72 5.44 -13.03 19.53
C GLN A 72 6.76 -12.33 19.22
N GLN A 73 7.68 -12.28 20.18
CA GLN A 73 8.99 -11.65 19.96
C GLN A 73 9.80 -12.41 18.91
N LYS A 74 9.79 -13.74 18.96
CA LYS A 74 10.45 -14.59 17.95
C LYS A 74 9.87 -14.37 16.56
N LEU A 75 8.54 -14.36 16.42
CA LEU A 75 7.86 -14.13 15.15
C LEU A 75 8.19 -12.73 14.59
N LYS A 76 8.16 -11.67 15.40
CA LYS A 76 8.56 -10.31 14.99
C LYS A 76 9.99 -10.26 14.44
N ILE A 77 10.91 -10.98 15.06
CA ILE A 77 12.30 -11.07 14.58
C ILE A 77 12.37 -11.83 13.26
N ALA A 78 11.63 -12.93 13.13
CA ALA A 78 11.54 -13.72 11.91
C ALA A 78 10.99 -12.88 10.73
N GLU A 79 9.86 -12.20 10.89
CA GLU A 79 9.29 -11.35 9.83
C GLU A 79 10.24 -10.25 9.40
N ARG A 80 10.92 -9.56 10.33
CA ARG A 80 11.88 -8.50 9.98
C ARG A 80 13.08 -9.03 9.18
N ARG A 81 13.51 -10.26 9.46
CA ARG A 81 14.57 -10.91 8.68
C ARG A 81 14.06 -11.34 7.32
N TRP A 82 12.86 -11.89 7.25
CA TRP A 82 12.21 -12.26 6.01
C TRP A 82 12.02 -11.05 5.08
N ILE A 83 11.54 -9.90 5.57
CA ILE A 83 11.42 -8.66 4.78
C ILE A 83 12.77 -8.28 4.15
N LYS A 84 13.84 -8.24 4.95
CA LYS A 84 15.18 -7.91 4.43
C LYS A 84 15.70 -8.88 3.39
N HIS A 85 15.33 -10.15 3.49
CA HIS A 85 15.69 -11.16 2.50
C HIS A 85 14.87 -10.96 1.23
N ARG A 86 13.54 -10.90 1.34
CA ARG A 86 12.60 -10.61 0.25
C ARG A 86 13.05 -9.40 -0.56
N ASP A 87 13.32 -8.29 0.12
CA ASP A 87 13.67 -7.04 -0.57
C ASP A 87 14.95 -7.18 -1.39
N LYS A 88 15.95 -7.92 -0.90
CA LYS A 88 17.19 -8.17 -1.63
C LYS A 88 17.00 -9.13 -2.79
N GLU A 89 16.27 -10.22 -2.58
CA GLU A 89 15.97 -11.18 -3.65
C GLU A 89 15.17 -10.52 -4.77
N CYS A 90 14.17 -9.72 -4.44
CA CYS A 90 13.33 -9.06 -5.44
C CYS A 90 14.09 -7.96 -6.21
N LEU A 91 14.93 -7.18 -5.52
CA LEU A 91 15.81 -6.24 -6.21
C LEU A 91 16.78 -6.96 -7.17
N ALA A 92 17.37 -8.09 -6.76
CA ALA A 92 18.23 -8.88 -7.62
C ALA A 92 17.46 -9.49 -8.81
N SER A 93 16.22 -9.94 -8.61
CA SER A 93 15.39 -10.51 -9.67
C SER A 93 14.99 -9.50 -10.76
N ALA A 94 14.97 -8.21 -10.42
CA ALA A 94 14.59 -7.12 -11.32
C ALA A 94 15.80 -6.38 -11.94
N GLU A 95 17.04 -6.80 -11.62
CA GLU A 95 18.27 -6.10 -12.03
C GLU A 95 18.38 -5.95 -13.55
N ASP A 96 18.04 -6.99 -14.31
CA ASP A 96 18.10 -6.98 -15.78
C ASP A 96 17.14 -5.97 -16.43
N GLU A 97 16.11 -5.53 -15.70
CA GLU A 97 15.10 -4.58 -16.17
C GLU A 97 15.35 -3.15 -15.68
N GLU A 98 16.42 -2.90 -14.91
CA GLU A 98 16.67 -1.61 -14.26
C GLU A 98 16.65 -0.44 -15.26
N GLY A 99 15.86 0.60 -14.94
CA GLY A 99 15.65 1.77 -15.81
C GLY A 99 14.66 1.56 -16.96
N GLY A 100 14.19 0.32 -17.18
CA GLY A 100 13.16 -0.03 -18.15
C GLY A 100 11.74 0.08 -17.60
N SER A 101 10.75 0.07 -18.49
CA SER A 101 9.33 0.10 -18.12
C SER A 101 8.83 -1.20 -17.47
N LEU A 102 9.58 -2.31 -17.60
CA LEU A 102 9.25 -3.59 -16.98
C LEU A 102 9.77 -3.71 -15.54
N TYR A 103 10.73 -2.88 -15.14
CA TYR A 103 11.32 -2.90 -13.79
C TYR A 103 10.28 -2.98 -12.66
N PRO A 104 9.28 -2.07 -12.57
CA PRO A 104 8.30 -2.13 -11.49
C PRO A 104 7.40 -3.37 -11.57
N ILE A 105 7.09 -3.85 -12.78
CA ILE A 105 6.27 -5.05 -12.99
C ILE A 105 7.00 -6.28 -12.45
N VAL A 106 8.29 -6.45 -12.79
CA VAL A 106 9.08 -7.60 -12.32
C VAL A 106 9.29 -7.53 -10.81
N LEU A 107 9.59 -6.33 -10.29
CA LEU A 107 9.80 -6.12 -8.86
C LEU A 107 8.54 -6.46 -8.04
N ASP A 108 7.39 -5.90 -8.41
CA ASP A 108 6.12 -6.14 -7.70
C ASP A 108 5.64 -7.59 -7.86
N SER A 109 5.87 -8.23 -9.01
CA SER A 109 5.58 -9.65 -9.21
C SER A 109 6.38 -10.53 -8.23
N CYS A 110 7.68 -10.23 -8.02
CA CYS A 110 8.47 -10.93 -7.01
C CYS A 110 7.91 -10.70 -5.59
N TYR A 111 7.49 -9.47 -5.26
CA TYR A 111 6.90 -9.19 -3.96
C TYR A 111 5.60 -9.96 -3.72
N ILE A 112 4.75 -10.08 -4.74
CA ILE A 112 3.52 -10.89 -4.70
C ILE A 112 3.86 -12.34 -4.40
N ASP A 113 4.72 -12.97 -5.19
CA ASP A 113 5.09 -14.38 -5.03
C ASP A 113 5.66 -14.68 -3.63
N ALA A 114 6.55 -13.80 -3.16
CA ALA A 114 7.14 -13.93 -1.84
C ALA A 114 6.09 -13.77 -0.72
N ALA A 115 5.17 -12.81 -0.86
CA ALA A 115 4.10 -12.58 0.10
C ALA A 115 3.10 -13.75 0.14
N GLU A 116 2.69 -14.29 -1.01
CA GLU A 116 1.82 -15.47 -1.06
C GLU A 116 2.45 -16.70 -0.39
N LYS A 117 3.73 -16.94 -0.66
CA LYS A 117 4.48 -18.01 0.00
C LYS A 117 4.52 -17.78 1.52
N ARG A 118 4.81 -16.55 1.95
CA ARG A 118 4.86 -16.22 3.37
C ARG A 118 3.51 -16.35 4.05
N ILE A 119 2.42 -15.96 3.39
CA ILE A 119 1.05 -16.17 3.86
C ILE A 119 0.80 -17.66 4.15
N LYS A 120 1.18 -18.55 3.22
CA LYS A 120 1.02 -20.01 3.39
C LYS A 120 1.83 -20.52 4.58
N GLU A 121 3.08 -20.07 4.72
CA GLU A 121 3.95 -20.42 5.85
C GLU A 121 3.36 -19.95 7.20
N LEU A 122 2.86 -18.72 7.28
CA LEU A 122 2.25 -18.17 8.50
C LEU A 122 0.94 -18.87 8.87
N LYS A 123 0.13 -19.26 7.88
CA LYS A 123 -1.11 -20.02 8.11
C LYS A 123 -0.86 -21.45 8.60
N SER A 124 0.36 -21.97 8.44
CA SER A 124 0.77 -23.31 8.87
C SER A 124 1.39 -23.37 10.27
N GLN A 125 1.58 -22.21 10.92
CA GLN A 125 2.17 -22.08 12.26
C GLN A 125 1.12 -22.09 13.37
#